data_AF-A0ABF7QXI3-F1
#
_entry.id   AF-A0ABF7QXI3-F1
#
_cell.length_a   1.000
_cell.length_b   1.000
_cell.length_c   1.000
_cell.angle_alpha   90.00
_cell.angle_beta   90.00
_cell.angle_gamma   90.00
#
_symmetry.space_group_name_H-M   'P 1'
#
loop_
_entity.id
_entity.type
_entity.pdbx_description
1 polymer ?
#
loop_
_entity_poly.entity_id
_entity_poly.type
_entity_poly.pdbx_seq_one_letter_code
_entity_poly.pdbx_strand_id
1 'polypeptide(L)'
;MRKTISVGLGALIAMYVLGGTSARHEIFPWPQLSVLRKTVGAEKAAPPSRYIFDDKERLIGDETKTPVTCPTQTDRTAVLLILGQSNAANDGGQRHRSNYGARVINAFGKQCFIAASPLLGSTDTKGEYWTLLGNKLIASGQNDSVILAPLAFSGSEVARWAAGGDLNPVLVDTMKQLQASGYRITSVLWVQGEKDLVIGNTAEAYGQRFMSMVDTLRQHGVGAPVYISIASKCLEPSNGGFKEHIPDNAIVRAQLALSKSGHGIREGVNSDALLDGDDRYDDCHIGGTGAEKVSQAWLTLLRGDRRLEPSG
;
A
#
# COMPACT_ATOMS: atom_id res chain seq x y z
N MET A 1 -17.06 -46.72 -42.86
CA MET A 1 -17.06 -46.26 -41.44
C MET A 1 -15.85 -45.40 -41.07
N ARG A 2 -14.59 -45.80 -41.34
CA ARG A 2 -13.40 -44.98 -40.98
C ARG A 2 -13.38 -43.57 -41.58
N LYS A 3 -13.70 -43.40 -42.87
CA LYS A 3 -13.71 -42.07 -43.53
C LYS A 3 -14.76 -41.12 -42.95
N THR A 4 -15.94 -41.62 -42.58
CA THR A 4 -17.05 -40.81 -42.02
C THR A 4 -16.71 -40.29 -40.62
N ILE A 5 -16.01 -41.09 -39.81
CA ILE A 5 -15.55 -40.70 -38.47
C ILE A 5 -14.45 -39.63 -38.55
N SER A 6 -13.52 -39.75 -39.51
CA SER A 6 -12.45 -38.75 -39.71
C SER A 6 -12.98 -37.38 -40.17
N VAL A 7 -14.02 -37.37 -41.01
CA VAL A 7 -14.69 -36.11 -41.43
C VAL A 7 -15.44 -35.48 -40.27
N GLY A 8 -16.12 -36.27 -39.44
CA GLY A 8 -16.81 -35.78 -38.25
C GLY A 8 -15.88 -35.16 -37.21
N LEU A 9 -14.71 -35.79 -36.97
CA LEU A 9 -13.72 -35.26 -36.04
C LEU A 9 -13.08 -33.95 -36.55
N GLY A 10 -12.79 -33.87 -37.86
CA GLY A 10 -12.27 -32.65 -38.47
C GLY A 10 -13.24 -31.47 -38.36
N ALA A 11 -14.54 -31.72 -38.54
CA ALA A 11 -15.57 -30.69 -38.39
C ALA A 11 -15.67 -30.16 -36.95
N LEU A 12 -15.55 -31.04 -35.94
CA LEU A 12 -15.58 -30.64 -34.53
C LEU A 12 -14.38 -29.76 -34.15
N ILE A 13 -13.17 -30.13 -34.60
CA ILE A 13 -11.96 -29.33 -34.36
C ILE A 13 -12.07 -27.97 -35.04
N ALA A 14 -12.54 -27.93 -36.29
CA ALA A 14 -12.76 -26.67 -37.01
C ALA A 14 -13.78 -25.78 -36.29
N MET A 15 -14.90 -26.33 -35.81
CA MET A 15 -15.88 -25.57 -35.03
C MET A 15 -15.33 -25.06 -33.70
N TYR A 16 -14.50 -25.84 -33.00
CA TYR A 16 -13.87 -25.42 -31.75
C TYR A 16 -12.88 -24.27 -31.98
N VAL A 17 -12.03 -24.38 -33.01
CA VAL A 17 -11.06 -23.34 -33.37
C VAL A 17 -11.77 -22.08 -33.87
N LEU A 18 -12.79 -22.21 -34.71
CA LEU A 18 -13.61 -21.10 -35.19
C LEU A 18 -14.37 -20.43 -34.03
N GLY A 19 -14.88 -21.20 -33.07
CA GLY A 19 -15.51 -20.66 -31.86
C GLY A 19 -14.53 -19.89 -30.99
N GLY A 20 -13.33 -20.43 -30.74
CA GLY A 20 -12.29 -19.77 -29.95
C GLY A 20 -11.77 -18.49 -30.61
N THR A 21 -11.59 -18.49 -31.92
CA THR A 21 -11.18 -17.30 -32.69
C THR A 21 -12.29 -16.26 -32.77
N SER A 22 -13.55 -16.67 -32.98
CA SER A 22 -14.72 -15.80 -32.92
C SER A 22 -14.85 -15.12 -31.55
N ALA A 23 -14.61 -15.85 -30.46
CA ALA A 23 -14.60 -15.29 -29.10
C ALA A 23 -13.45 -14.30 -28.86
N ARG A 24 -12.25 -14.61 -29.35
CA ARG A 24 -11.06 -13.77 -29.15
C ARG A 24 -11.07 -12.48 -29.97
N HIS A 25 -11.69 -12.50 -31.15
CA HIS A 25 -11.70 -11.38 -32.11
C HIS A 25 -13.06 -10.69 -32.23
N GLU A 26 -14.03 -11.01 -31.37
CA GLU A 26 -15.39 -10.45 -31.39
C GLU A 26 -16.12 -10.61 -32.74
N ILE A 27 -15.86 -11.70 -33.45
CA ILE A 27 -16.45 -11.98 -34.76
C ILE A 27 -17.80 -12.68 -34.55
N PHE A 28 -18.77 -12.41 -35.42
CA PHE A 28 -20.05 -13.14 -35.45
C PHE A 28 -19.86 -14.67 -35.32
N PRO A 29 -20.64 -15.38 -34.47
CA PRO A 29 -21.79 -14.90 -33.70
C PRO A 29 -21.49 -14.52 -32.23
N TRP A 30 -20.22 -14.46 -31.82
CA TRP A 30 -19.86 -14.27 -30.40
C TRP A 30 -20.47 -13.03 -29.74
N PRO A 31 -20.48 -11.83 -30.37
CA PRO A 31 -21.12 -10.66 -29.76
C PRO A 31 -22.62 -10.85 -29.46
N GLN A 32 -23.35 -11.59 -30.30
CA GLN A 32 -24.77 -11.86 -30.06
C GLN A 32 -24.95 -12.91 -28.96
N LEU A 33 -24.12 -13.96 -28.97
CA LEU A 33 -24.16 -15.01 -27.95
C LEU A 33 -23.75 -14.50 -26.57
N SER A 34 -22.78 -13.58 -26.48
CA SER A 34 -22.35 -12.98 -25.21
C SER A 34 -23.41 -12.05 -24.61
N VAL A 35 -24.09 -11.27 -25.44
CA VAL A 35 -25.25 -10.46 -25.03
C VAL A 35 -26.40 -11.35 -24.58
N LEU A 36 -26.70 -12.43 -25.33
CA LEU A 36 -27.73 -13.40 -24.97
C LEU A 36 -27.40 -14.11 -23.65
N ARG A 37 -26.13 -14.43 -23.41
CA ARG A 37 -25.64 -15.01 -22.14
C ARG A 37 -25.86 -14.06 -20.97
N LYS A 38 -25.67 -12.75 -21.16
CA LYS A 38 -25.95 -11.72 -20.14
C LYS A 38 -27.45 -11.51 -19.89
N THR A 39 -28.30 -11.78 -20.88
CA THR A 39 -29.77 -11.60 -20.75
C THR A 39 -30.50 -12.84 -20.27
N VAL A 40 -30.02 -14.04 -20.63
CA VAL A 40 -30.68 -15.33 -20.32
C VAL A 40 -29.99 -16.05 -19.16
N GLY A 41 -28.68 -15.88 -19.00
CA GLY A 41 -27.97 -16.30 -17.81
C GLY A 41 -27.96 -15.16 -16.80
N ALA A 42 -28.70 -15.30 -15.70
CA ALA A 42 -28.39 -14.51 -14.52
C ALA A 42 -26.90 -14.73 -14.24
N GLU A 43 -26.05 -13.71 -14.46
CA GLU A 43 -24.70 -13.72 -13.94
C GLU A 43 -24.85 -13.97 -12.45
N LYS A 44 -24.54 -15.19 -12.01
CA LYS A 44 -24.64 -15.59 -10.62
C LYS A 44 -23.76 -14.61 -9.87
N ALA A 45 -24.37 -13.74 -9.06
CA ALA A 45 -23.64 -12.76 -8.28
C ALA A 45 -22.47 -13.48 -7.60
N ALA A 46 -21.26 -12.92 -7.74
CA ALA A 46 -20.09 -13.50 -7.12
C ALA A 46 -20.40 -13.72 -5.62
N PRO A 47 -19.97 -14.85 -5.03
CA PRO A 47 -20.18 -15.08 -3.60
C PRO A 47 -19.61 -13.88 -2.82
N PRO A 48 -20.28 -13.46 -1.73
CA PRO A 48 -19.85 -12.29 -0.97
C PRO A 48 -18.39 -12.48 -0.52
N SER A 49 -17.58 -11.46 -0.75
CA SER A 49 -16.20 -11.42 -0.27
C SER A 49 -16.18 -11.20 1.23
N ARG A 50 -15.25 -11.84 1.94
CA ARG A 50 -14.98 -11.56 3.37
C ARG A 50 -14.43 -10.15 3.61
N TYR A 51 -14.00 -9.47 2.54
CA TYR A 51 -13.44 -8.13 2.56
C TYR A 51 -14.49 -7.11 2.14
N ILE A 52 -14.52 -5.98 2.84
CA ILE A 52 -15.37 -4.84 2.55
C ILE A 52 -14.47 -3.68 2.14
N PHE A 53 -14.78 -3.04 1.01
CA PHE A 53 -14.06 -1.88 0.49
C PHE A 53 -14.97 -0.65 0.47
N ASP A 54 -14.38 0.54 0.61
CA ASP A 54 -15.08 1.80 0.34
C ASP A 54 -15.07 2.14 -1.15
N ASP A 55 -15.64 3.31 -1.50
CA ASP A 55 -15.75 3.81 -2.87
C ASP A 55 -14.40 4.11 -3.55
N LYS A 56 -13.30 4.11 -2.78
CA LYS A 56 -11.92 4.33 -3.25
C LYS A 56 -11.09 3.06 -3.15
N GLU A 57 -11.74 1.91 -3.06
CA GLU A 57 -11.12 0.58 -3.01
C GLU A 57 -10.23 0.35 -1.77
N ARG A 58 -10.39 1.17 -0.72
CA ARG A 58 -9.68 0.99 0.53
C ARG A 58 -10.34 -0.14 1.32
N LEU A 59 -9.55 -1.06 1.85
CA LEU A 59 -10.05 -2.13 2.72
C LEU A 59 -10.53 -1.53 4.04
N ILE A 60 -11.84 -1.58 4.28
CA ILE A 60 -12.49 -1.04 5.48
C ILE A 60 -13.06 -2.12 6.41
N GLY A 61 -13.15 -3.37 5.93
CA GLY A 61 -13.60 -4.49 6.74
C GLY A 61 -12.99 -5.82 6.29
N ASP A 62 -12.73 -6.68 7.27
CA ASP A 62 -12.34 -8.08 7.08
C ASP A 62 -12.92 -8.88 8.26
N GLU A 63 -13.77 -9.87 7.98
CA GLU A 63 -14.45 -10.70 8.98
C GLU A 63 -13.49 -11.46 9.93
N THR A 64 -12.21 -11.60 9.56
CA THR A 64 -11.18 -12.29 10.36
C THR A 64 -10.46 -11.36 11.34
N LYS A 65 -10.79 -10.06 11.37
CA LYS A 65 -10.18 -9.10 12.29
C LYS A 65 -10.60 -9.39 13.72
N THR A 66 -9.62 -9.39 14.64
CA THR A 66 -9.86 -9.55 16.07
C THR A 66 -9.98 -8.17 16.72
N PRO A 67 -11.19 -7.67 17.05
CA PRO A 67 -11.36 -6.39 17.71
C PRO A 67 -10.79 -6.43 19.13
N VAL A 68 -10.23 -5.32 19.56
CA VAL A 68 -9.73 -5.11 20.93
C VAL A 68 -10.07 -3.70 21.39
N THR A 69 -10.11 -3.48 22.70
CA THR A 69 -10.14 -2.13 23.24
C THR A 69 -8.90 -1.36 22.77
N CYS A 70 -9.11 -0.17 22.20
CA CYS A 70 -8.00 0.71 21.86
C CYS A 70 -7.17 1.03 23.12
N PRO A 71 -5.88 0.68 23.17
CA PRO A 71 -5.08 0.96 24.36
C PRO A 71 -4.85 2.45 24.52
N THR A 72 -4.77 2.89 25.76
CA THR A 72 -4.34 4.25 26.10
C THR A 72 -2.91 4.47 25.60
N GLN A 73 -2.68 5.59 24.92
CA GLN A 73 -1.34 5.96 24.50
C GLN A 73 -0.49 6.37 25.72
N THR A 74 0.71 5.79 25.81
CA THR A 74 1.76 6.17 26.77
C THR A 74 2.91 6.86 26.03
N ASP A 75 3.91 7.37 26.75
CA ASP A 75 5.14 7.90 26.14
C ASP A 75 5.95 6.82 25.40
N ARG A 76 5.71 5.55 25.71
CA ARG A 76 6.34 4.41 25.04
C ARG A 76 5.47 3.82 23.93
N THR A 77 4.29 4.36 23.67
CA THR A 77 3.46 3.92 22.54
C THR A 77 3.95 4.57 21.24
N ALA A 78 4.21 3.76 20.21
CA ALA A 78 4.42 4.27 18.85
C ALA A 78 3.06 4.38 18.15
N VAL A 79 2.74 5.53 17.56
CA VAL A 79 1.57 5.73 16.71
C VAL A 79 2.07 6.11 15.31
N LEU A 80 2.03 5.14 14.42
CA LEU A 80 2.58 5.24 13.07
C LEU A 80 1.45 5.54 12.08
N LEU A 81 1.42 6.76 11.56
CA LEU A 81 0.60 7.10 10.39
C LEU A 81 1.38 6.69 9.15
N ILE A 82 0.89 5.68 8.44
CA ILE A 82 1.58 5.10 7.28
C ILE A 82 0.88 5.58 6.02
N LEU A 83 1.61 6.26 5.15
CA LEU A 83 1.11 6.92 3.96
C LEU A 83 1.88 6.46 2.71
N GLY A 84 1.22 6.51 1.56
CA GLY A 84 1.88 6.32 0.27
C GLY A 84 1.08 5.43 -0.68
N GLN A 85 1.79 4.66 -1.52
CA GLN A 85 1.19 3.82 -2.55
C GLN A 85 1.29 2.32 -2.24
N SER A 86 1.33 1.45 -3.25
CA SER A 86 1.26 -0.01 -3.10
C SER A 86 2.32 -0.57 -2.12
N ASN A 87 3.57 -0.10 -2.19
CA ASN A 87 4.63 -0.51 -1.24
C ASN A 87 4.45 0.02 0.20
N ALA A 88 3.46 0.89 0.47
CA ALA A 88 2.96 1.18 1.81
C ALA A 88 1.62 0.48 2.12
N ALA A 89 0.87 0.07 1.11
CA ALA A 89 -0.44 -0.58 1.22
C ALA A 89 -0.31 -2.09 1.47
N ASN A 90 -1.40 -2.85 1.25
CA ASN A 90 -1.42 -4.30 1.43
C ASN A 90 -0.93 -5.07 0.20
N ASP A 91 0.02 -4.53 -0.57
CA ASP A 91 0.56 -5.19 -1.76
C ASP A 91 1.78 -6.08 -1.50
N GLY A 92 2.23 -6.18 -0.25
CA GLY A 92 3.36 -7.02 0.13
C GLY A 92 3.12 -8.51 -0.13
N GLY A 93 4.15 -9.21 -0.57
CA GLY A 93 4.07 -10.63 -0.94
C GLY A 93 3.85 -11.58 0.23
N GLN A 94 4.08 -11.12 1.47
CA GLN A 94 3.96 -11.93 2.68
C GLN A 94 2.99 -11.30 3.68
N ARG A 95 2.10 -12.13 4.25
CA ARG A 95 1.24 -11.75 5.36
C ARG A 95 1.93 -11.93 6.70
N HIS A 96 1.67 -11.01 7.61
CA HIS A 96 2.21 -10.99 8.95
C HIS A 96 1.09 -10.90 9.99
N ARG A 97 1.39 -11.31 11.22
CA ARG A 97 0.51 -11.20 12.39
C ARG A 97 1.30 -10.67 13.57
N SER A 98 0.62 -10.03 14.51
CA SER A 98 1.20 -9.65 15.78
C SER A 98 1.67 -10.89 16.54
N ASN A 99 2.95 -10.93 16.90
CA ASN A 99 3.53 -11.92 17.81
C ASN A 99 3.27 -11.55 19.29
N TYR A 100 2.73 -10.35 19.53
CA TYR A 100 2.54 -9.77 20.85
C TYR A 100 1.08 -9.41 21.12
N GLY A 101 0.13 -10.06 20.42
CA GLY A 101 -1.30 -9.84 20.56
C GLY A 101 -1.68 -8.36 20.44
N ALA A 102 -2.46 -7.87 21.40
CA ALA A 102 -2.96 -6.50 21.46
C ALA A 102 -1.89 -5.42 21.74
N ARG A 103 -0.60 -5.74 21.65
CA ARG A 103 0.50 -4.75 21.70
C ARG A 103 0.91 -4.25 20.31
N VAL A 104 0.52 -4.93 19.24
CA VAL A 104 0.65 -4.42 17.86
C VAL A 104 -0.75 -4.37 17.26
N ILE A 105 -1.21 -3.17 16.95
CA ILE A 105 -2.62 -2.88 16.69
C ILE A 105 -2.77 -2.22 15.33
N ASN A 106 -3.83 -2.58 14.63
CA ASN A 106 -4.34 -1.84 13.48
C ASN A 106 -5.47 -0.93 13.97
N ALA A 107 -5.26 0.39 13.91
CA ALA A 107 -6.29 1.38 14.21
C ALA A 107 -6.97 1.84 12.92
N PHE A 108 -8.30 1.74 12.87
CA PHE A 108 -9.10 2.16 11.72
C PHE A 108 -10.52 2.50 12.18
N GLY A 109 -11.11 3.59 11.68
CA GLY A 109 -12.52 3.92 11.95
C GLY A 109 -12.85 4.16 13.43
N LYS A 110 -11.89 4.66 14.23
CA LYS A 110 -11.97 4.78 15.70
C LYS A 110 -12.09 3.43 16.44
N GLN A 111 -11.76 2.32 15.77
CA GLN A 111 -11.70 0.99 16.33
C GLN A 111 -10.26 0.46 16.26
N CYS A 112 -9.97 -0.54 17.11
CA CYS A 112 -8.67 -1.17 17.18
C CYS A 112 -8.79 -2.67 17.02
N PHE A 113 -7.86 -3.24 16.28
CA PHE A 113 -7.79 -4.67 15.99
C PHE A 113 -6.38 -5.17 16.27
N ILE A 114 -6.22 -6.42 16.70
CA ILE A 114 -4.89 -7.05 16.72
C ILE A 114 -4.34 -7.02 15.29
N ALA A 115 -3.13 -6.49 15.11
CA ALA A 115 -2.53 -6.35 13.79
C ALA A 115 -2.34 -7.72 13.14
N ALA A 116 -2.94 -7.86 11.97
CA ALA A 116 -2.82 -9.01 11.09
C ALA A 116 -3.11 -8.55 9.67
N SER A 117 -2.23 -8.89 8.73
CA SER A 117 -2.40 -8.52 7.33
C SER A 117 -3.60 -9.25 6.70
N PRO A 118 -4.30 -8.62 5.75
CA PRO A 118 -4.12 -7.24 5.29
C PRO A 118 -4.62 -6.23 6.34
N LEU A 119 -3.96 -5.10 6.52
CA LEU A 119 -4.38 -4.04 7.44
C LEU A 119 -5.56 -3.25 6.86
N LEU A 120 -6.53 -2.91 7.72
CA LEU A 120 -7.61 -1.99 7.37
C LEU A 120 -7.04 -0.58 7.22
N GLY A 121 -7.59 0.19 6.28
CA GLY A 121 -7.21 1.56 5.99
C GLY A 121 -6.36 1.72 4.73
N SER A 122 -5.96 0.64 4.07
CA SER A 122 -5.22 0.70 2.80
C SER A 122 -5.87 -0.16 1.71
N THR A 123 -5.49 0.07 0.47
CA THR A 123 -5.91 -0.77 -0.68
C THR A 123 -5.27 -2.16 -0.65
N ASP A 124 -5.81 -3.06 -1.49
CA ASP A 124 -5.41 -4.46 -1.64
C ASP A 124 -5.68 -5.33 -0.38
N THR A 125 -5.49 -6.64 -0.52
CA THR A 125 -5.74 -7.65 0.51
C THR A 125 -4.61 -8.66 0.70
N LYS A 126 -3.43 -8.50 0.07
CA LYS A 126 -2.28 -9.39 0.27
C LYS A 126 -1.66 -9.17 1.66
N GLY A 127 -0.43 -8.70 1.73
CA GLY A 127 0.39 -8.57 2.93
C GLY A 127 1.01 -7.19 3.07
N GLU A 128 1.65 -6.94 4.20
CA GLU A 128 2.38 -5.69 4.45
C GLU A 128 3.44 -5.90 5.55
N TYR A 129 4.52 -5.11 5.52
CA TYR A 129 5.65 -5.26 6.45
C TYR A 129 5.57 -4.37 7.70
N TRP A 130 4.51 -3.56 7.85
CA TRP A 130 4.29 -2.72 9.03
C TRP A 130 3.92 -3.53 10.27
N THR A 131 3.16 -4.62 10.12
CA THR A 131 2.93 -5.57 11.22
C THR A 131 4.25 -6.19 11.68
N LEU A 132 5.13 -6.53 10.74
CA LEU A 132 6.47 -7.03 11.05
C LEU A 132 7.33 -5.96 11.75
N LEU A 133 7.30 -4.70 11.29
CA LEU A 133 7.93 -3.57 11.97
C LEU A 133 7.39 -3.42 13.41
N GLY A 134 6.07 -3.50 13.60
CA GLY A 134 5.43 -3.42 14.91
C GLY A 134 5.92 -4.52 15.86
N ASN A 135 6.04 -5.75 15.37
CA ASN A 135 6.64 -6.85 16.14
C ASN A 135 8.08 -6.51 16.55
N LYS A 136 8.90 -6.01 15.62
CA LYS A 136 10.30 -5.65 15.89
C LYS A 136 10.42 -4.50 16.90
N LEU A 137 9.54 -3.49 16.83
CA LEU A 137 9.50 -2.38 17.79
C LEU A 137 9.19 -2.87 19.22
N ILE A 138 8.20 -3.75 19.37
CA ILE A 138 7.90 -4.38 20.67
C ILE A 138 9.06 -5.25 21.16
N ALA A 139 9.59 -6.13 20.30
CA ALA A 139 10.69 -7.03 20.61
C ALA A 139 11.96 -6.29 21.07
N SER A 140 12.22 -5.11 20.50
CA SER A 140 13.36 -4.27 20.85
C SER A 140 13.30 -3.67 22.26
N GLY A 141 12.15 -3.76 22.93
CA GLY A 141 11.92 -3.18 24.25
C GLY A 141 11.73 -1.66 24.24
N GLN A 142 11.70 -0.99 23.08
CA GLN A 142 11.52 0.46 23.02
C GLN A 142 10.07 0.89 23.24
N ASN A 143 9.12 0.04 22.80
CA ASN A 143 7.70 0.35 22.82
C ASN A 143 6.92 -0.64 23.68
N ASP A 144 5.96 -0.14 24.44
CA ASP A 144 4.99 -0.97 25.15
C ASP A 144 3.84 -1.39 24.22
N SER A 145 3.43 -0.49 23.31
CA SER A 145 2.43 -0.72 22.27
C SER A 145 2.83 -0.04 20.96
N VAL A 146 2.36 -0.58 19.84
CA VAL A 146 2.49 -0.01 18.50
C VAL A 146 1.10 0.05 17.85
N ILE A 147 0.69 1.26 17.49
CA ILE A 147 -0.53 1.55 16.74
C ILE A 147 -0.14 1.81 15.30
N LEU A 148 -0.60 0.95 14.41
CA LEU A 148 -0.48 1.07 12.95
C LEU A 148 -1.78 1.69 12.42
N ALA A 149 -1.67 2.88 11.88
CA ALA A 149 -2.78 3.59 11.23
C ALA A 149 -2.43 3.78 9.74
N PRO A 150 -2.62 2.75 8.90
CA PRO A 150 -2.27 2.85 7.50
C PRO A 150 -3.36 3.53 6.70
N LEU A 151 -2.92 4.39 5.79
CA LEU A 151 -3.68 5.09 4.79
C LEU A 151 -2.82 5.14 3.54
N ALA A 152 -2.87 4.09 2.72
CA ALA A 152 -2.08 3.97 1.51
C ALA A 152 -2.94 3.46 0.35
N PHE A 153 -2.72 4.01 -0.83
CA PHE A 153 -3.53 3.76 -2.03
C PHE A 153 -2.64 3.36 -3.21
N SER A 154 -2.78 2.12 -3.65
CA SER A 154 -2.03 1.54 -4.76
C SER A 154 -2.17 2.42 -6.01
N GLY A 155 -1.03 2.72 -6.65
CA GLY A 155 -0.99 3.56 -7.86
C GLY A 155 -1.27 5.05 -7.65
N SER A 156 -1.35 5.58 -6.42
CA SER A 156 -1.52 7.02 -6.19
C SER A 156 -0.23 7.81 -6.45
N GLU A 157 -0.28 8.85 -7.30
CA GLU A 157 0.75 9.89 -7.34
C GLU A 157 0.61 10.90 -6.18
N VAL A 158 1.70 11.61 -5.87
CA VAL A 158 1.76 12.60 -4.77
C VAL A 158 0.73 13.73 -4.92
N ALA A 159 0.30 14.05 -6.15
CA ALA A 159 -0.69 15.09 -6.40
C ALA A 159 -2.05 14.79 -5.76
N ARG A 160 -2.41 13.51 -5.63
CA ARG A 160 -3.66 13.07 -4.97
C ARG A 160 -3.67 13.35 -3.46
N TRP A 161 -2.48 13.46 -2.86
CA TRP A 161 -2.28 13.69 -1.43
C TRP A 161 -2.15 15.17 -1.05
N ALA A 162 -1.76 16.01 -2.00
CA ALA A 162 -1.68 17.46 -1.83
C ALA A 162 -3.06 18.10 -1.62
N ALA A 163 -3.10 19.33 -1.11
CA ALA A 163 -4.36 20.07 -1.00
C ALA A 163 -5.06 20.17 -2.36
N GLY A 164 -6.36 19.85 -2.40
CA GLY A 164 -7.16 19.74 -3.62
C GLY A 164 -7.13 18.37 -4.31
N GLY A 165 -6.23 17.47 -3.89
CA GLY A 165 -6.24 16.06 -4.30
C GLY A 165 -7.35 15.28 -3.59
N ASP A 166 -7.79 14.18 -4.20
CA ASP A 166 -8.93 13.38 -3.73
C ASP A 166 -8.64 12.54 -2.47
N LEU A 167 -7.38 12.26 -2.18
CA LEU A 167 -6.95 11.54 -0.96
C LEU A 167 -6.68 12.49 0.22
N ASN A 168 -6.49 13.78 -0.03
CA ASN A 168 -6.22 14.76 1.02
C ASN A 168 -7.37 14.89 2.04
N PRO A 169 -8.66 14.95 1.64
CA PRO A 169 -9.77 14.89 2.60
C PRO A 169 -9.78 13.60 3.44
N VAL A 170 -9.42 12.45 2.83
CA VAL A 170 -9.35 11.15 3.53
C VAL A 170 -8.21 11.16 4.57
N LEU A 171 -7.09 11.80 4.26
CA LEU A 171 -5.98 12.03 5.19
C LEU A 171 -6.45 12.89 6.38
N VAL A 172 -7.15 13.99 6.12
CA VAL A 172 -7.71 14.86 7.16
C VAL A 172 -8.66 14.08 8.08
N ASP A 173 -9.57 13.29 7.51
CA ASP A 173 -10.52 12.51 8.31
C ASP A 173 -9.82 11.42 9.13
N THR A 174 -8.78 10.80 8.60
CA THR A 174 -7.97 9.81 9.32
C THR A 174 -7.29 10.45 10.53
N MET A 175 -6.70 11.64 10.38
CA MET A 175 -6.08 12.37 11.49
C MET A 175 -7.11 12.73 12.58
N LYS A 176 -8.29 13.23 12.18
CA LYS A 176 -9.37 13.55 13.12
C LYS A 176 -9.85 12.33 13.89
N GLN A 177 -9.97 11.17 13.22
CA GLN A 177 -10.37 9.92 13.87
C GLN A 177 -9.34 9.45 14.90
N LEU A 178 -8.05 9.54 14.58
CA LEU A 178 -6.99 9.21 15.53
C LEU A 178 -7.01 10.14 16.75
N GLN A 179 -7.12 11.45 16.52
CA GLN A 179 -7.22 12.45 17.59
C GLN A 179 -8.46 12.22 18.48
N ALA A 180 -9.62 11.96 17.87
CA ALA A 180 -10.85 11.64 18.60
C ALA A 180 -10.76 10.32 19.39
N SER A 181 -9.84 9.43 19.01
CA SER A 181 -9.54 8.19 19.74
C SER A 181 -8.45 8.38 20.81
N GLY A 182 -8.00 9.62 21.05
CA GLY A 182 -6.97 9.95 22.02
C GLY A 182 -5.54 9.68 21.54
N TYR A 183 -5.35 9.39 20.24
CA TYR A 183 -4.03 9.13 19.67
C TYR A 183 -3.39 10.39 19.10
N ARG A 184 -2.16 10.63 19.53
CA ARG A 184 -1.22 11.60 19.00
C ARG A 184 -0.17 10.85 18.18
N ILE A 185 -0.15 11.11 16.87
CA ILE A 185 0.79 10.50 15.93
C ILE A 185 2.23 10.78 16.38
N THR A 186 3.07 9.74 16.42
CA THR A 186 4.48 9.86 16.81
C THR A 186 5.40 9.89 15.60
N SER A 187 4.97 9.33 14.48
CA SER A 187 5.75 9.27 13.24
C SER A 187 4.82 9.15 12.04
N VAL A 188 5.13 9.88 10.97
CA VAL A 188 4.49 9.72 9.67
C VAL A 188 5.48 9.04 8.73
N LEU A 189 5.11 7.90 8.15
CA LEU A 189 5.97 7.13 7.27
C LEU A 189 5.43 7.24 5.84
N TRP A 190 6.17 7.87 4.94
CA TRP A 190 5.76 8.09 3.55
C TRP A 190 6.57 7.20 2.60
N VAL A 191 5.90 6.26 1.93
CA VAL A 191 6.50 5.37 0.92
C VAL A 191 5.74 5.48 -0.40
N GLN A 192 6.23 6.38 -1.26
CA GLN A 192 5.65 6.66 -2.56
C GLN A 192 6.66 7.36 -3.46
N GLY A 193 6.59 7.07 -4.76
CA GLY A 193 7.29 7.82 -5.80
C GLY A 193 7.34 7.08 -7.13
N GLU A 194 7.09 5.76 -7.13
CA GLU A 194 7.11 4.93 -8.33
C GLU A 194 6.10 5.44 -9.36
N LYS A 195 4.88 5.78 -8.93
CA LYS A 195 3.86 6.32 -9.86
C LYS A 195 4.29 7.64 -10.48
N ASP A 196 4.86 8.54 -9.69
CA ASP A 196 5.32 9.86 -10.14
C ASP A 196 6.47 9.78 -11.14
N LEU A 197 7.37 8.80 -10.96
CA LEU A 197 8.43 8.54 -11.92
C LEU A 197 7.84 8.10 -13.26
N VAL A 198 6.88 7.18 -13.22
CA VAL A 198 6.23 6.60 -14.41
C VAL A 198 5.48 7.63 -15.24
N ILE A 199 4.77 8.55 -14.59
CA ILE A 199 4.04 9.63 -15.30
C ILE A 199 4.94 10.81 -15.69
N GLY A 200 6.25 10.74 -15.41
CA GLY A 200 7.22 11.76 -15.79
C GLY A 200 7.10 13.06 -14.99
N ASN A 201 6.74 12.98 -13.71
CA ASN A 201 6.65 14.16 -12.86
C ASN A 201 8.04 14.80 -12.63
N THR A 202 8.08 16.11 -12.46
CA THR A 202 9.32 16.85 -12.19
C THR A 202 9.68 16.82 -10.70
N ALA A 203 10.95 17.05 -10.39
CA ALA A 203 11.42 17.09 -9.00
C ALA A 203 10.74 18.24 -8.22
N GLU A 204 10.58 19.38 -8.89
CA GLU A 204 9.97 20.59 -8.35
C GLU A 204 8.49 20.37 -8.05
N ALA A 205 7.74 19.81 -9.01
CA ALA A 205 6.31 19.55 -8.82
C ALA A 205 6.08 18.46 -7.76
N TYR A 206 6.89 17.39 -7.74
CA TYR A 206 6.83 16.39 -6.68
C TYR A 206 7.05 17.04 -5.31
N GLY A 207 8.12 17.84 -5.18
CA GLY A 207 8.45 18.57 -3.96
C GLY A 207 7.33 19.49 -3.47
N GLN A 208 6.75 20.29 -4.36
CA GLN A 208 5.64 21.19 -4.02
C GLN A 208 4.40 20.43 -3.53
N ARG A 209 4.04 19.32 -4.19
CA ARG A 209 2.86 18.52 -3.81
C ARG A 209 3.09 17.78 -2.50
N PHE A 210 4.28 17.23 -2.30
CA PHE A 210 4.66 16.62 -1.02
C PHE A 210 4.59 17.65 0.12
N MET A 211 5.17 18.83 -0.06
CA MET A 211 5.13 19.89 0.96
C MET A 211 3.69 20.33 1.24
N SER A 212 2.83 20.45 0.24
CA SER A 212 1.41 20.75 0.44
C SER A 212 0.68 19.70 1.30
N MET A 213 1.01 18.42 1.13
CA MET A 213 0.51 17.36 2.02
C MET A 213 1.08 17.52 3.43
N VAL A 214 2.38 17.81 3.58
CA VAL A 214 3.00 18.08 4.90
C VAL A 214 2.33 19.27 5.59
N ASP A 215 2.04 20.35 4.87
CA ASP A 215 1.31 21.50 5.42
C ASP A 215 -0.08 21.09 5.91
N THR A 216 -0.78 20.22 5.18
CA THR A 216 -2.05 19.64 5.64
C THR A 216 -1.88 18.90 6.96
N LEU A 217 -0.85 18.06 7.09
CA LEU A 217 -0.54 17.37 8.35
C LEU A 217 -0.32 18.37 9.50
N ARG A 218 0.46 19.43 9.27
CA ARG A 218 0.76 20.46 10.28
C ARG A 218 -0.48 21.24 10.70
N GLN A 219 -1.30 21.67 9.73
CA GLN A 219 -2.56 22.39 9.98
C GLN A 219 -3.53 21.58 10.85
N HIS A 220 -3.46 20.26 10.75
CA HIS A 220 -4.25 19.33 11.57
C HIS A 220 -3.52 18.84 12.83
N GLY A 221 -2.48 19.55 13.28
CA GLY A 221 -1.83 19.32 14.58
C GLY A 221 -0.86 18.15 14.62
N VAL A 222 -0.46 17.59 13.47
CA VAL A 222 0.58 16.56 13.41
C VAL A 222 1.95 17.24 13.43
N GLY A 223 2.52 17.42 14.62
CA GLY A 223 3.89 17.90 14.81
C GLY A 223 4.99 16.83 14.66
N ALA A 224 4.60 15.57 14.47
CA ALA A 224 5.51 14.44 14.37
C ALA A 224 6.44 14.51 13.14
N PRO A 225 7.65 13.91 13.21
CA PRO A 225 8.52 13.80 12.06
C PRO A 225 7.84 13.04 10.90
N VAL A 226 8.07 13.54 9.68
CA VAL A 226 7.65 12.89 8.43
C VAL A 226 8.87 12.26 7.79
N TYR A 227 8.90 10.93 7.76
CA TYR A 227 9.98 10.17 7.14
C TYR A 227 9.64 9.95 5.67
N ILE A 228 10.44 10.53 4.78
CA ILE A 228 10.29 10.37 3.33
C ILE A 228 11.23 9.26 2.84
N SER A 229 10.66 8.15 2.37
CA SER A 229 11.44 7.08 1.75
C SER A 229 11.96 7.48 0.38
N ILE A 230 13.08 6.86 -0.01
CA ILE A 230 13.48 6.80 -1.42
C ILE A 230 12.85 5.54 -1.99
N ALA A 231 11.83 5.74 -2.83
CA ALA A 231 10.98 4.69 -3.38
C ALA A 231 10.52 5.12 -4.78
N SER A 232 11.29 4.76 -5.80
CA SER A 232 10.99 5.05 -7.21
C SER A 232 11.07 3.80 -8.11
N LYS A 233 11.60 2.69 -7.57
CA LYS A 233 11.86 1.45 -8.31
C LYS A 233 10.63 0.54 -8.41
N CYS A 234 10.17 0.34 -9.64
CA CYS A 234 9.21 -0.68 -10.06
C CYS A 234 9.66 -1.22 -11.42
N LEU A 235 9.99 -2.51 -11.53
CA LEU A 235 10.72 -3.08 -12.66
C LEU A 235 9.87 -3.88 -13.67
N GLU A 236 8.55 -3.91 -13.48
CA GLU A 236 7.62 -4.64 -14.34
C GLU A 236 6.63 -3.68 -15.03
N PRO A 237 6.68 -3.52 -16.37
CA PRO A 237 5.76 -2.64 -17.09
C PRO A 237 4.28 -2.95 -16.88
N SER A 238 3.89 -4.21 -16.66
CA SER A 238 2.50 -4.56 -16.33
C SER A 238 2.07 -4.07 -14.94
N ASN A 239 3.03 -3.80 -14.05
CA ASN A 239 2.83 -3.11 -12.77
C ASN A 239 2.99 -1.58 -12.90
N GLY A 240 3.10 -1.07 -14.14
CA GLY A 240 3.30 0.34 -14.44
C GLY A 240 4.76 0.79 -14.39
N GLY A 241 5.72 -0.10 -14.16
CA GLY A 241 7.14 0.24 -14.02
C GLY A 241 7.93 0.35 -15.33
N PHE A 242 9.25 0.40 -15.21
CA PHE A 242 10.20 0.36 -16.33
C PHE A 242 10.95 -0.96 -16.33
N LYS A 243 11.39 -1.48 -17.48
CA LYS A 243 12.20 -2.71 -17.51
C LYS A 243 13.57 -2.57 -16.84
N GLU A 244 14.03 -1.34 -16.64
CA GLU A 244 15.33 -1.03 -16.08
C GLU A 244 15.17 -0.02 -14.94
N HIS A 245 16.02 -0.16 -13.92
CA HIS A 245 16.05 0.80 -12.82
C HIS A 245 16.77 2.09 -13.27
N ILE A 246 16.24 3.25 -12.86
CA ILE A 246 16.83 4.56 -13.09
C ILE A 246 17.22 5.15 -11.72
N PRO A 247 18.45 4.93 -11.21
CA PRO A 247 18.83 5.33 -9.85
C PRO A 247 18.82 6.84 -9.61
N ASP A 248 19.29 7.61 -10.59
CA ASP A 248 19.22 9.07 -10.57
C ASP A 248 18.07 9.55 -11.46
N ASN A 249 16.93 9.83 -10.82
CA ASN A 249 15.76 10.37 -11.47
C ASN A 249 15.20 11.56 -10.69
N ALA A 250 14.25 12.27 -11.30
CA ALA A 250 13.66 13.48 -10.72
C ALA A 250 13.03 13.24 -9.34
N ILE A 251 12.40 12.07 -9.13
CA ILE A 251 11.71 11.74 -7.89
C ILE A 251 12.71 11.42 -6.77
N VAL A 252 13.74 10.63 -7.08
CA VAL A 252 14.83 10.33 -6.13
C VAL A 252 15.54 11.63 -5.71
N ARG A 253 15.83 12.53 -6.66
CA ARG A 253 16.40 13.85 -6.36
C ARG A 253 15.51 14.67 -5.44
N ALA A 254 14.20 14.69 -5.68
CA ALA A 254 13.24 15.38 -4.81
C ALA A 254 13.20 14.77 -3.41
N GLN A 255 13.09 13.44 -3.30
CA GLN A 255 13.06 12.72 -2.02
C GLN A 255 14.33 13.00 -1.18
N LEU A 256 15.50 12.98 -1.81
CA LEU A 256 16.79 13.31 -1.19
C LEU A 256 16.90 14.79 -0.76
N ALA A 257 16.35 15.72 -1.54
CA ALA A 257 16.36 17.13 -1.21
C ALA A 257 15.40 17.44 -0.05
N LEU A 258 14.20 16.86 -0.08
CA LEU A 258 13.17 17.04 0.95
C LEU A 258 13.62 16.51 2.31
N SER A 259 14.31 15.35 2.36
CA SER A 259 14.84 14.81 3.62
C SER A 259 15.87 15.71 4.31
N LYS A 260 16.46 16.65 3.56
CA LYS A 260 17.45 17.62 4.03
C LYS A 260 16.89 19.05 4.17
N SER A 261 15.60 19.24 3.90
CA SER A 261 14.98 20.57 3.79
C SER A 261 14.59 21.23 5.12
N GLY A 262 14.66 20.49 6.24
CA GLY A 262 14.10 20.93 7.52
C GLY A 262 12.61 20.59 7.66
N HIS A 263 11.82 21.44 8.33
CA HIS A 263 10.35 21.30 8.46
C HIS A 263 9.85 20.02 9.16
N GLY A 264 10.71 19.39 9.96
CA GLY A 264 10.40 18.11 10.59
C GLY A 264 10.29 16.96 9.59
N ILE A 265 10.91 17.08 8.42
CA ILE A 265 11.07 16.00 7.45
C ILE A 265 12.40 15.31 7.73
N ARG A 266 12.40 13.97 7.71
CA ARG A 266 13.57 13.13 8.00
C ARG A 266 13.74 12.08 6.92
N GLU A 267 14.94 11.55 6.81
CA GLU A 267 15.26 10.45 5.89
C GLU A 267 14.49 9.18 6.28
N GLY A 268 13.70 8.66 5.36
CA GLY A 268 13.05 7.35 5.46
C GLY A 268 13.90 6.24 4.83
N VAL A 269 13.35 5.03 4.76
CA VAL A 269 14.06 3.89 4.16
C VAL A 269 14.28 4.13 2.66
N ASN A 270 15.51 3.92 2.19
CA ASN A 270 15.85 3.89 0.77
C ASN A 270 15.64 2.46 0.22
N SER A 271 14.43 2.16 -0.24
CA SER A 271 14.08 0.82 -0.75
C SER A 271 14.66 0.56 -2.15
N ASP A 272 14.98 1.61 -2.91
CA ASP A 272 15.61 1.50 -4.23
C ASP A 272 17.03 0.91 -4.13
N ALA A 273 17.80 1.37 -3.13
CA ALA A 273 19.15 0.90 -2.86
C ALA A 273 19.21 -0.35 -1.97
N LEU A 274 18.28 -0.48 -1.02
CA LEU A 274 18.27 -1.59 -0.06
C LEU A 274 17.83 -2.91 -0.70
N LEU A 275 16.93 -2.85 -1.70
CA LEU A 275 16.29 -4.04 -2.26
C LEU A 275 16.77 -4.36 -3.67
N ASP A 276 17.05 -5.64 -3.88
CA ASP A 276 17.33 -6.22 -5.19
C ASP A 276 16.04 -6.78 -5.85
N GLY A 277 16.19 -7.53 -6.94
CA GLY A 277 15.07 -8.15 -7.66
C GLY A 277 14.43 -9.28 -6.86
N ASP A 278 15.23 -10.10 -6.16
CA ASP A 278 14.72 -11.24 -5.37
C ASP A 278 13.89 -10.78 -4.16
N ASP A 279 14.15 -9.56 -3.69
CA ASP A 279 13.34 -8.90 -2.67
C ASP A 279 11.96 -8.41 -3.14
N ARG A 280 11.66 -8.48 -4.44
CA ARG A 280 10.40 -8.06 -5.04
C ARG A 280 9.74 -9.23 -5.77
N TYR A 281 8.52 -9.61 -5.37
CA TYR A 281 7.92 -10.86 -5.85
C TYR A 281 7.38 -10.80 -7.28
N ASP A 282 7.18 -9.59 -7.81
CA ASP A 282 6.70 -9.30 -9.16
C ASP A 282 7.51 -8.17 -9.80
N ASP A 283 8.79 -8.08 -9.43
CA ASP A 283 9.74 -7.05 -9.86
C ASP A 283 9.33 -5.61 -9.46
N CYS A 284 8.23 -5.42 -8.73
CA CYS A 284 7.76 -4.11 -8.29
C CYS A 284 7.47 -4.06 -6.78
N HIS A 285 6.71 -5.01 -6.27
CA HIS A 285 6.20 -5.02 -4.91
C HIS A 285 7.07 -5.85 -3.97
N ILE A 286 7.22 -5.35 -2.73
CA ILE A 286 8.09 -5.95 -1.72
C ILE A 286 7.64 -7.38 -1.36
N GLY A 287 8.52 -8.35 -1.55
CA GLY A 287 8.37 -9.75 -1.16
C GLY A 287 8.76 -10.01 0.30
N GLY A 288 8.78 -11.29 0.70
CA GLY A 288 9.05 -11.67 2.10
C GLY A 288 10.46 -11.31 2.60
N THR A 289 11.50 -11.52 1.78
CA THR A 289 12.88 -11.13 2.13
C THR A 289 13.03 -9.61 2.18
N GLY A 290 12.41 -8.91 1.21
CA GLY A 290 12.36 -7.46 1.20
C GLY A 290 11.66 -6.89 2.43
N ALA A 291 10.54 -7.49 2.86
CA ALA A 291 9.81 -7.12 4.07
C ALA A 291 10.68 -7.16 5.33
N GLU A 292 11.52 -8.20 5.49
CA GLU A 292 12.49 -8.29 6.58
C GLU A 292 13.54 -7.16 6.53
N LYS A 293 14.10 -6.90 5.34
CA LYS A 293 15.09 -5.82 5.14
C LYS A 293 14.50 -4.44 5.45
N VAL A 294 13.35 -4.09 4.86
CA VAL A 294 12.74 -2.76 5.05
C VAL A 294 12.22 -2.55 6.48
N SER A 295 11.62 -3.56 7.10
CA SER A 295 11.15 -3.43 8.49
C SER A 295 12.32 -3.30 9.48
N GLN A 296 13.46 -3.94 9.20
CA GLN A 296 14.68 -3.75 9.98
C GLN A 296 15.29 -2.36 9.77
N ALA A 297 15.30 -1.83 8.54
CA ALA A 297 15.77 -0.48 8.25
C ALA A 297 14.89 0.57 8.94
N TRP A 298 13.56 0.43 8.86
CA TRP A 298 12.61 1.28 9.58
C TRP A 298 12.82 1.24 11.09
N LEU A 299 13.01 0.04 11.66
CA LEU A 299 13.31 -0.08 13.08
C LEU A 299 14.50 0.82 13.43
N THR A 300 15.64 0.66 12.74
CA THR A 300 16.87 1.41 12.98
C THR A 300 16.65 2.93 12.96
N LEU A 301 15.95 3.45 11.95
CA LEU A 301 15.63 4.88 11.83
C LEU A 301 14.83 5.38 13.04
N LEU A 302 13.77 4.66 13.41
CA LEU A 302 12.90 5.02 14.53
C LEU A 302 13.61 4.90 15.90
N ARG A 303 14.66 4.08 16.03
CA ARG A 303 15.50 4.03 17.26
C ARG A 303 16.42 5.24 17.37
N GLY A 304 17.04 5.63 16.26
CA GLY A 304 18.05 6.69 16.23
C GLY A 304 17.48 8.01 16.73
N ASP A 305 16.24 8.29 16.34
CA ASP A 305 15.57 9.56 16.62
C ASP A 305 15.15 9.75 18.08
N ARG A 306 14.83 8.66 18.80
CA ARG A 306 14.54 8.73 20.23
C ARG A 306 15.75 9.09 21.10
N ARG A 307 16.98 8.99 20.56
CA ARG A 307 18.20 9.40 21.29
C ARG A 307 18.55 10.87 21.11
N LEU A 308 17.93 11.54 20.13
CA LEU A 308 18.24 12.93 19.76
C LEU A 308 17.25 13.95 20.35
N GLU A 309 16.13 13.49 20.92
CA GLU A 309 15.26 14.33 21.75
C GLU A 309 15.95 14.51 23.13
N PRO A 310 16.33 15.73 23.54
CA PRO A 310 16.81 15.93 24.90
C PRO A 310 15.68 15.61 25.86
N SER A 311 15.99 14.86 26.92
CA SER A 311 15.12 14.69 28.07
C SER A 311 14.85 16.06 28.69
N GLY A 312 13.74 16.69 28.29
CA GLY A 312 13.19 17.89 28.91
C GLY A 312 12.47 17.56 30.21
#